data_AF-A0A371FP29-F1
#
_entry.id   AF-A0A371FP29-F1
#
_cell.length_a   1.000
_cell.length_b   1.000
_cell.length_c   1.000
_cell.angle_alpha   90.00
_cell.angle_beta   90.00
_cell.angle_gamma   90.00
#
_symmetry.space_group_name_H-M   'P 1'
#
loop_
_entity.id
_entity.type
_entity.pdbx_description
1 polymer ?
#
loop_
_entity_poly.entity_id
_entity_poly.type
_entity_poly.pdbx_seq_one_letter_code
_entity_poly.pdbx_strand_id
1 'polypeptide(L)'
;MYVTRPMSMYKKSPNALSEPPLGPNSGYLVIWDLPPAYTCLGLCEDPKINHLPFPQDKNLTITYTTNSGEHSQHYRDKVLFIPVLNQPLSSNRYHAIRRQGKHQGFSTLKFLIIYYRYTRLSKL
;
A
#
# COMPACT_ATOMS: atom_id res chain seq x y z
N MET A 1 -20.89 -2.70 -1.00
CA MET A 1 -20.77 -1.22 -1.08
C MET A 1 -19.45 -0.78 -0.44
N TYR A 2 -18.82 0.32 -0.88
CA TYR A 2 -17.60 0.80 -0.22
C TYR A 2 -17.91 1.76 0.92
N VAL A 3 -17.22 1.59 2.05
CA VAL A 3 -17.24 2.52 3.18
C VAL A 3 -15.96 3.35 3.16
N THR A 4 -16.11 4.66 3.08
CA THR A 4 -14.99 5.60 3.08
C THR A 4 -14.49 5.84 4.49
N ARG A 5 -13.17 5.73 4.70
CA ARG A 5 -12.52 5.91 6.00
C ARG A 5 -11.27 6.78 5.85
N PRO A 6 -11.12 7.86 6.64
CA PRO A 6 -9.91 8.68 6.58
C PRO A 6 -8.74 7.97 7.28
N MET A 7 -7.51 8.21 6.81
CA MET A 7 -6.30 7.62 7.37
C MET A 7 -6.06 8.05 8.83
N SER A 8 -6.41 9.28 9.19
CA SER A 8 -6.30 9.79 10.56
C SER A 8 -7.12 8.99 11.58
N MET A 9 -8.25 8.40 11.16
CA MET A 9 -9.08 7.55 12.03
C MET A 9 -8.30 6.33 12.50
N TYR A 10 -7.59 5.65 11.60
CA TYR A 10 -6.81 4.46 11.92
C TYR A 10 -5.56 4.76 12.74
N LYS A 11 -4.99 5.96 12.60
CA LYS A 11 -3.90 6.42 13.49
C LYS A 11 -4.38 6.62 14.93
N LYS A 12 -5.59 7.15 15.12
CA LYS A 12 -6.18 7.38 16.45
C LYS A 12 -6.71 6.10 17.09
N SER A 13 -7.28 5.21 16.29
CA SER A 13 -7.83 3.93 16.73
C SER A 13 -7.37 2.79 15.82
N PRO A 14 -6.19 2.20 16.11
CA PRO A 14 -5.66 1.08 15.34
C PRO A 14 -6.58 -0.15 15.35
N ASN A 15 -7.35 -0.34 16.42
CA ASN A 15 -8.28 -1.47 16.56
C ASN A 15 -9.37 -1.48 15.47
N ALA A 16 -9.74 -0.32 14.95
CA ALA A 16 -10.72 -0.20 13.86
C ALA A 16 -10.23 -0.85 12.54
N LEU A 17 -8.94 -1.15 12.39
CA LEU A 17 -8.42 -1.90 11.23
C LEU A 17 -8.90 -3.35 11.19
N SER A 18 -9.25 -3.91 12.35
CA SER A 18 -9.71 -5.30 12.48
C SER A 18 -11.21 -5.47 12.32
N GLU A 19 -11.95 -4.36 12.19
CA GLU A 19 -13.39 -4.40 11.90
C GLU A 19 -13.61 -4.72 10.41
N PRO A 20 -14.47 -5.68 10.08
CA PRO A 20 -14.87 -5.93 8.70
C PRO A 20 -15.91 -4.88 8.25
N PRO A 21 -15.99 -4.61 6.93
CA PRO A 21 -16.98 -3.68 6.40
C PRO A 21 -18.40 -4.25 6.57
N LEU A 22 -19.36 -3.38 6.86
CA LEU A 22 -20.75 -3.78 7.10
C LEU A 22 -21.44 -4.21 5.80
N GLY A 23 -22.11 -5.37 5.86
CA GLY A 23 -22.92 -5.91 4.78
C GLY A 23 -22.15 -6.78 3.77
N PRO A 24 -22.87 -7.58 2.98
CA PRO A 24 -22.27 -8.47 1.99
C PRO A 24 -21.66 -7.68 0.82
N ASN A 25 -20.56 -8.19 0.28
CA ASN A 25 -19.80 -7.59 -0.83
C ASN A 25 -19.45 -6.11 -0.58
N SER A 26 -19.09 -5.80 0.66
CA SER A 26 -18.65 -4.49 1.09
C SER A 26 -17.14 -4.40 1.24
N GLY A 27 -16.59 -3.20 1.10
CA GLY A 27 -15.15 -2.97 1.16
C GLY A 27 -14.84 -1.61 1.77
N TYR A 28 -13.57 -1.33 1.97
CA TYR A 28 -13.10 -0.03 2.46
C TYR A 28 -12.47 0.79 1.34
N LEU A 29 -12.70 2.11 1.37
CA LEU A 29 -11.91 3.10 0.65
C LEU A 29 -11.23 3.99 1.67
N VAL A 30 -9.92 3.91 1.74
CA VAL A 30 -9.07 4.72 2.59
C VAL A 30 -8.67 5.99 1.84
N ILE A 31 -8.96 7.14 2.43
CA ILE A 31 -8.57 8.45 1.89
C ILE A 31 -7.43 9.01 2.74
N TRP A 32 -6.43 9.57 2.08
CA TRP A 32 -5.32 10.24 2.74
C TRP A 32 -5.68 11.67 3.15
N ASP A 33 -6.06 11.85 4.41
CA ASP A 33 -6.42 13.14 5.01
C ASP A 33 -5.31 13.76 5.88
N LEU A 34 -4.14 13.12 5.91
CA LEU A 34 -3.02 13.57 6.74
C LEU A 34 -2.18 14.63 6.02
N PRO A 35 -1.59 15.58 6.77
CA PRO A 35 -0.68 16.55 6.20
C PRO A 35 0.54 15.84 5.57
N PRO A 36 1.15 16.44 4.53
CA PRO A 36 2.38 15.92 3.96
C PRO A 36 3.48 15.80 5.01
N ALA A 37 4.27 14.74 4.90
CA ALA A 37 5.52 14.64 5.64
C ALA A 37 6.61 15.40 4.88
N TYR A 38 7.59 15.95 5.58
CA TYR A 38 8.71 16.66 4.98
C TYR A 38 10.05 16.07 5.44
N THR A 39 11.00 16.02 4.52
CA THR A 39 12.42 15.69 4.72
C THR A 39 13.28 16.93 4.47
N CYS A 40 14.61 16.80 4.53
CA CYS A 40 15.55 17.89 4.24
C CYS A 40 15.29 19.14 5.09
N LEU A 41 15.14 18.96 6.41
CA LEU A 41 14.83 20.04 7.36
C LEU A 41 13.54 20.82 7.02
N GLY A 42 12.54 20.15 6.42
CA GLY A 42 11.25 20.76 6.10
C GLY A 42 11.13 21.31 4.67
N LEU A 43 12.17 21.17 3.85
CA LEU A 43 12.23 21.77 2.50
C LEU A 43 11.75 20.85 1.37
N CYS A 44 11.67 19.54 1.61
CA CYS A 44 11.24 18.59 0.59
C CYS A 44 10.08 17.75 1.11
N GLU A 45 8.98 17.68 0.38
CA GLU A 45 7.88 16.76 0.71
C GLU A 45 8.36 15.31 0.57
N ASP A 46 8.09 14.46 1.56
CA ASP A 46 8.36 13.02 1.49
C ASP A 46 7.23 12.31 0.74
N PRO A 47 7.49 11.77 -0.46
CA PRO A 47 6.45 11.09 -1.23
C PRO A 47 6.17 9.66 -0.73
N LYS A 48 6.89 9.16 0.27
CA LYS A 48 6.81 7.77 0.70
C LYS A 48 5.62 7.50 1.60
N ILE A 49 4.92 6.40 1.32
CA ILE A 49 3.90 5.84 2.21
C ILE A 49 4.43 4.54 2.80
N ASN A 50 4.86 4.60 4.06
CA ASN A 50 5.50 3.49 4.75
C ASN A 50 4.55 2.71 5.68
N HIS A 51 3.27 3.10 5.71
CA HIS A 51 2.30 2.54 6.64
C HIS A 51 1.06 2.05 5.90
N LEU A 52 0.51 0.95 6.40
CA LEU A 52 -0.81 0.47 6.01
C LEU A 52 -1.90 1.15 6.85
N PRO A 53 -3.13 1.18 6.34
CA PRO A 53 -3.59 0.72 5.01
C PRO A 53 -3.20 1.67 3.88
N PHE A 54 -3.02 1.17 2.65
CA PHE A 54 -2.71 2.07 1.53
C PHE A 54 -3.92 2.94 1.14
N PRO A 55 -3.73 4.25 0.91
CA PRO A 55 -4.80 5.12 0.44
C PRO A 55 -5.18 4.86 -1.03
N GLN A 56 -6.47 4.92 -1.34
CA GLN A 56 -7.01 4.72 -2.70
C GLN A 56 -7.08 6.02 -3.51
N ASP A 57 -7.02 7.19 -2.87
CA ASP A 57 -7.00 8.51 -3.50
C ASP A 57 -5.60 8.97 -3.94
N LYS A 58 -4.57 8.14 -3.73
CA LYS A 58 -3.18 8.45 -4.08
C LYS A 58 -2.65 7.60 -5.23
N ASN A 59 -1.82 8.23 -6.06
CA ASN A 59 -1.13 7.55 -7.14
C ASN A 59 0.17 6.88 -6.65
N LEU A 60 0.05 5.66 -6.12
CA LEU A 60 1.20 4.92 -5.61
C LEU A 60 2.10 4.39 -6.73
N THR A 61 3.41 4.45 -6.48
CA THR A 61 4.45 3.84 -7.31
C THR A 61 5.21 2.84 -6.45
N ILE A 62 5.15 1.56 -6.81
CA ILE A 62 6.00 0.54 -6.18
C ILE A 62 7.35 0.55 -6.88
N THR A 63 8.41 0.50 -6.08
CA THR A 63 9.78 0.31 -6.59
C THR A 63 10.30 -1.01 -6.06
N TYR A 64 10.82 -1.86 -6.95
CA TYR A 64 11.42 -3.13 -6.57
C TYR A 64 12.67 -3.39 -7.42
N THR A 65 13.59 -4.15 -6.86
CA THR A 65 14.83 -4.53 -7.53
C THR A 65 14.81 -6.03 -7.75
N THR A 66 15.10 -6.47 -8.96
CA THR A 66 15.37 -7.88 -9.25
C THR A 66 16.86 -8.05 -9.44
N ASN A 67 17.43 -9.05 -8.78
CA ASN A 67 18.84 -9.40 -8.96
C ASN A 67 18.93 -10.65 -9.84
N SER A 68 19.77 -10.61 -10.85
CA SER A 68 20.11 -11.73 -11.71
C SER A 68 21.63 -11.81 -11.84
N GLY A 69 22.25 -12.65 -11.01
CA GLY A 69 23.71 -12.70 -10.88
C GLY A 69 24.28 -11.38 -10.36
N GLU A 70 25.26 -10.81 -11.06
CA GLU A 70 25.85 -9.50 -10.76
C GLU A 70 24.99 -8.31 -11.23
N HIS A 71 23.96 -8.56 -12.04
CA HIS A 71 23.12 -7.50 -12.58
C HIS A 71 21.92 -7.25 -11.67
N SER A 72 21.73 -5.99 -11.28
CA SER A 72 20.54 -5.53 -10.58
C SER A 72 19.73 -4.61 -11.49
N GLN A 73 18.42 -4.87 -11.57
CA GLN A 73 17.51 -4.04 -12.34
C GLN A 73 16.44 -3.45 -11.43
N HIS A 74 16.27 -2.14 -11.54
CA HIS A 74 15.29 -1.39 -10.78
C HIS A 74 14.03 -1.17 -11.61
N TYR A 75 12.89 -1.57 -11.06
CA TYR A 75 11.59 -1.43 -11.68
C TYR A 75 10.73 -0.48 -10.88
N ARG A 76 9.90 0.29 -11.60
CA ARG A 76 8.91 1.19 -11.01
C ARG A 76 7.57 0.95 -11.67
N ASP A 77 6.57 0.58 -10.88
CA ASP A 77 5.22 0.33 -11.35
C ASP A 77 4.22 1.26 -10.66
N LYS A 78 3.44 1.99 -11.45
CA LYS A 78 2.30 2.75 -10.91
C LYS A 78 1.14 1.80 -10.68
N VAL A 79 0.71 1.69 -9.42
CA VAL A 79 -0.28 0.70 -8.97
C VAL A 79 -1.35 1.40 -8.15
N LEU A 80 -2.60 0.94 -8.31
CA LEU A 80 -3.70 1.21 -7.40
C LEU A 80 -3.92 -0.05 -6.54
N PHE A 81 -3.91 0.11 -5.22
CA PHE A 81 -4.22 -0.97 -4.30
C PHE A 81 -5.68 -0.84 -3.86
N ILE A 82 -6.49 -1.88 -4.06
CA ILE A 82 -7.88 -1.94 -3.60
C ILE A 82 -7.99 -3.04 -2.54
N PRO A 83 -8.44 -2.74 -1.31
CA PRO A 83 -8.63 -3.75 -0.28
C PRO A 83 -9.62 -4.83 -0.74
N VAL A 84 -9.36 -6.07 -0.36
CA VAL A 84 -10.27 -7.18 -0.67
C VAL A 84 -11.62 -6.98 0.04
N LEU A 85 -12.71 -7.29 -0.66
CA LEU A 85 -14.06 -7.19 -0.12
C LEU A 85 -14.28 -8.17 1.05
N ASN A 86 -15.20 -7.82 1.94
CA ASN A 86 -15.64 -8.60 3.10
C ASN A 86 -14.52 -8.95 4.10
N GLN A 87 -13.39 -8.24 4.03
CA GLN A 87 -12.24 -8.46 4.92
C GLN A 87 -11.86 -7.17 5.65
N PRO A 88 -11.39 -7.28 6.89
CA PRO A 88 -10.83 -6.14 7.61
C PRO A 88 -9.52 -5.66 6.95
N LEU A 89 -9.18 -4.39 7.13
CA LEU A 89 -7.95 -3.82 6.58
C LEU A 89 -6.68 -4.43 7.19
N SER A 90 -6.77 -4.92 8.44
CA SER A 90 -5.67 -5.63 9.12
C SER A 90 -5.28 -6.95 8.45
N SER A 91 -6.11 -7.48 7.54
CA SER A 91 -5.75 -8.64 6.70
C SER A 91 -4.61 -8.35 5.73
N ASN A 92 -4.34 -7.08 5.42
CA ASN A 92 -3.31 -6.61 4.50
C ASN A 92 -3.38 -7.27 3.10
N ARG A 93 -4.60 -7.63 2.65
CA ARG A 93 -4.84 -8.19 1.32
C ARG A 93 -5.40 -7.14 0.38
N TYR A 94 -4.77 -7.03 -0.78
CA TYR A 94 -5.13 -6.02 -1.78
C TYR A 94 -5.13 -6.63 -3.18
N HIS A 95 -6.06 -6.17 -4.01
CA HIS A 95 -5.90 -6.25 -5.45
C HIS A 95 -4.95 -5.13 -5.89
N ALA A 96 -3.87 -5.50 -6.56
CA ALA A 96 -2.93 -4.57 -7.16
C ALA A 96 -3.27 -4.40 -8.63
N ILE A 97 -3.76 -3.22 -9.02
CA ILE A 97 -4.11 -2.89 -10.39
C ILE A 97 -3.01 -2.01 -10.97
N ARG A 98 -2.33 -2.49 -12.00
CA ARG A 98 -1.30 -1.70 -12.68
C ARG A 98 -1.97 -0.60 -13.51
N ARG A 99 -1.52 0.63 -13.37
CA ARG A 99 -2.10 1.80 -14.06
C ARG A 99 -1.36 2.23 -15.31
N GLN A 100 -0.17 1.67 -15.57
CA GLN A 100 0.66 2.06 -16.71
C GLN A 100 1.43 0.87 -17.28
N GLY A 101 1.89 1.02 -18.52
CA GLY A 101 2.67 0.03 -19.25
C GLY A 101 1.83 -1.04 -19.95
N LYS A 102 2.50 -2.03 -20.53
CA LYS A 102 1.88 -3.08 -21.36
C LYS A 102 0.77 -3.88 -20.66
N HIS A 103 0.80 -3.94 -19.33
CA HIS A 103 -0.17 -4.66 -18.51
C HIS A 103 -1.06 -3.72 -17.69
N GLN A 104 -1.34 -2.51 -18.20
CA GLN A 104 -2.31 -1.60 -17.59
C GLN A 104 -3.69 -2.27 -17.48
N GLY A 105 -4.37 -2.05 -16.37
CA GLY A 105 -5.70 -2.62 -16.09
C GLY A 105 -5.67 -4.06 -15.55
N PHE A 106 -4.55 -4.78 -15.67
CA PHE A 106 -4.42 -6.09 -15.07
C PHE A 106 -4.39 -5.99 -13.55
N SER A 107 -5.18 -6.85 -12.92
CA SER A 107 -5.28 -6.99 -11.47
C SER A 107 -4.61 -8.29 -11.04
N THR A 108 -3.77 -8.23 -10.02
CA THR A 108 -3.25 -9.42 -9.33
C THR A 108 -3.55 -9.29 -7.86
N LEU A 109 -4.07 -10.36 -7.25
CA LEU A 109 -4.22 -10.42 -5.80
C LEU A 109 -2.83 -10.45 -5.17
N LYS A 110 -2.54 -9.49 -4.31
CA LYS A 110 -1.29 -9.40 -3.57
C LYS A 110 -1.60 -9.52 -2.08
N PHE A 111 -0.98 -10.53 -1.47
CA PHE A 111 -0.79 -10.57 -0.03
C PHE A 111 0.38 -9.65 0.27
N LEU A 112 0.11 -8.53 0.94
CA LEU A 112 1.20 -7.71 1.43
C LEU A 112 1.67 -8.32 2.74
N ILE A 113 2.48 -9.38 2.63
CA ILE A 113 3.32 -9.78 3.76
C ILE A 113 4.29 -8.62 3.90
N ILE A 114 4.06 -7.74 4.89
CA ILE A 114 5.08 -6.82 5.36
C ILE A 114 6.17 -7.72 5.93
N TYR A 115 7.06 -8.22 5.07
CA TYR A 115 8.37 -8.59 5.52
C TYR A 115 8.95 -7.28 6.05
N TYR A 116 9.03 -7.15 7.37
CA TYR A 116 10.22 -6.57 7.97
C TYR A 116 11.40 -7.40 7.47
N ARG A 117 11.78 -7.23 6.20
CA ARG A 117 13.03 -7.74 5.67
C ARG A 117 14.06 -6.76 6.19
N TYR A 118 14.49 -6.98 7.43
CA TYR A 118 15.91 -6.81 7.70
C TYR A 118 16.60 -7.58 6.58
N THR A 119 17.29 -6.87 5.69
CA THR A 119 18.40 -7.45 4.95
C THR A 119 19.36 -7.96 6.02
N ARG A 120 19.17 -9.23 6.42
CA ARG A 120 20.18 -9.98 7.13
C ARG A 120 21.30 -10.09 6.12
N LEU A 121 22.28 -9.21 6.25
CA LEU A 121 23.64 -9.41 5.74
C LEU A 121 24.12 -10.72 6.35
N SER A 122 23.80 -11.83 5.69
CA SER A 122 24.52 -13.07 5.85
C SER A 122 25.66 -13.04 4.85
N LYS A 123 26.87 -12.77 5.34
CA LYS A 123 28.07 -13.53 5.00
C LYS A 123 29.22 -13.08 5.91
N LEU A 124 29.64 -14.03 6.74
CA LEU A 124 30.98 -14.36 7.24
C LEU A 124 31.91 -13.19 7.59
#